data_AF-A0A8J8PPD2-F1
#
_entry.id   AF-A0A8J8PPD2-F1
#
_cell.length_a   1.000
_cell.length_b   1.000
_cell.length_c   1.000
_cell.angle_alpha   90.00
_cell.angle_beta   90.00
_cell.angle_gamma   90.00
#
_symmetry.space_group_name_H-M   'P 1'
#
loop_
_entity.id
_entity.type
_entity.pdbx_description
1 polymer ?
#
loop_
_entity_poly.entity_id
_entity_poly.type
_entity_poly.pdbx_seq_one_letter_code
_entity_poly.pdbx_strand_id
1 'polypeptide(L)'
;MNPIILAVILGLSHGIEPDHVVTARLLKTRRKILQFALSHSAGFIVIAIPLVILIGDNKILEIIADIVGIIFSILLIIEAITGKEFDIGANTAGVLQGAFVITPTKVIVIVIASSGYNLLYSIETLLAFIFASFISIFSLSILNIIPKRIYKILNMSIALFTLGYLIFSLFS
;
A
#
# COMPACT_ATOMS: atom_id res chain seq x y z
N MET A 1 -16.63 -7.60 -0.79
CA MET A 1 -15.43 -8.36 -0.38
C MET A 1 -14.93 -7.78 0.93
N ASN A 2 -14.37 -8.56 1.85
CA ASN A 2 -13.93 -8.07 3.16
C ASN A 2 -12.70 -7.13 2.99
N PRO A 3 -12.76 -5.85 3.43
CA PRO A 3 -11.65 -4.88 3.36
C PRO A 3 -10.29 -5.40 3.83
N ILE A 4 -10.27 -6.23 4.89
CA ILE A 4 -9.03 -6.82 5.42
C ILE A 4 -8.37 -7.74 4.38
N ILE A 5 -9.15 -8.54 3.65
CA ILE A 5 -8.61 -9.42 2.61
C ILE A 5 -7.98 -8.59 1.49
N LEU A 6 -8.65 -7.51 1.08
CA LEU A 6 -8.13 -6.61 0.06
C LEU A 6 -6.84 -5.93 0.53
N ALA A 7 -6.79 -5.48 1.79
CA ALA A 7 -5.62 -4.90 2.42
C ALA A 7 -4.44 -5.89 2.52
N VAL A 8 -4.67 -7.17 2.82
CA VAL A 8 -3.63 -8.20 2.80
C VAL A 8 -3.08 -8.37 1.38
N ILE A 9 -3.93 -8.49 0.37
CA ILE A 9 -3.51 -8.66 -1.02
C ILE A 9 -2.72 -7.44 -1.49
N LEU A 10 -3.20 -6.22 -1.19
CA LEU A 10 -2.50 -4.97 -1.44
C LEU A 10 -1.14 -4.94 -0.75
N GLY A 11 -1.06 -5.33 0.52
CA GLY A 11 0.18 -5.35 1.28
C GLY A 11 1.20 -6.32 0.70
N LEU A 12 0.76 -7.53 0.33
CA LEU A 12 1.64 -8.50 -0.33
C LEU A 12 2.18 -7.95 -1.67
N SER A 13 1.32 -7.34 -2.48
CA SER A 13 1.71 -6.73 -3.77
C SER A 13 2.63 -5.54 -3.61
N HIS A 14 2.35 -4.69 -2.62
CA HIS A 14 3.20 -3.57 -2.23
C HIS A 14 4.62 -4.06 -1.90
N GLY A 15 4.75 -5.13 -1.11
CA GLY A 15 6.07 -5.70 -0.80
C GLY A 15 6.77 -6.42 -1.94
N ILE A 16 6.06 -6.72 -3.03
CA ILE A 16 6.60 -7.32 -4.27
C ILE A 16 7.24 -6.25 -5.17
N GLU A 17 6.95 -4.96 -4.93
CA GLU A 17 7.53 -3.83 -5.67
C GLU A 17 9.07 -3.95 -5.75
N PRO A 18 9.65 -3.93 -6.97
CA PRO A 18 11.06 -4.25 -7.15
C PRO A 18 12.02 -3.34 -6.38
N ASP A 19 11.68 -2.06 -6.25
CA ASP A 19 12.46 -1.05 -5.56
C ASP A 19 12.61 -1.37 -4.05
N HIS A 20 11.56 -1.85 -3.39
CA HIS A 20 11.57 -2.24 -1.98
C HIS A 20 12.48 -3.44 -1.76
N VAL A 21 12.32 -4.47 -2.60
CA VAL A 21 13.11 -5.69 -2.52
C VAL A 21 14.58 -5.42 -2.85
N VAL A 22 14.86 -4.61 -3.87
CA VAL A 22 16.22 -4.22 -4.26
C VAL A 22 16.88 -3.41 -3.14
N THR A 23 16.20 -2.39 -2.61
CA THR A 23 16.74 -1.53 -1.54
C THR A 23 17.05 -2.34 -0.30
N ALA A 24 16.12 -3.19 0.13
CA ALA A 24 16.33 -4.08 1.26
C ALA A 24 17.50 -5.05 1.02
N ARG A 25 17.68 -5.61 -0.18
CA ARG A 25 18.82 -6.50 -0.50
C ARG A 25 20.18 -5.80 -0.42
N LEU A 26 20.25 -4.50 -0.72
CA LEU A 26 21.48 -3.72 -0.56
C LEU A 26 21.91 -3.63 0.92
N LEU A 27 20.99 -3.85 1.85
CA LEU A 27 21.26 -3.93 3.27
C LEU A 27 21.89 -5.29 3.60
N LYS A 28 23.22 -5.33 3.64
CA LYS A 28 24.09 -6.52 3.79
C LYS A 28 23.79 -7.49 4.96
N THR A 29 22.86 -7.19 5.86
CA THR A 29 22.59 -7.99 7.06
C THR A 29 21.09 -8.14 7.30
N ARG A 30 20.65 -9.34 7.71
CA ARG A 30 19.23 -9.64 8.02
C ARG A 30 18.60 -8.66 9.02
N ARG A 31 19.36 -8.20 10.01
CA ARG A 31 18.89 -7.19 10.98
C ARG A 31 18.53 -5.86 10.32
N LYS A 32 19.34 -5.40 9.36
CA LYS A 32 19.06 -4.16 8.61
C LYS A 32 17.89 -4.34 7.65
N ILE A 33 17.76 -5.50 7.01
CA ILE A 33 16.59 -5.86 6.18
C ILE A 33 15.31 -5.80 7.03
N LEU A 34 15.35 -6.42 8.22
CA LEU A 34 14.23 -6.41 9.18
C LEU A 34 13.86 -4.98 9.57
N GLN A 35 14.86 -4.17 9.95
CA GLN A 35 14.66 -2.77 10.32
C GLN A 35 14.04 -1.96 9.18
N PHE A 36 14.54 -2.13 7.95
CA PHE A 36 13.99 -1.46 6.77
C PHE A 36 12.55 -1.88 6.49
N ALA A 37 12.26 -3.19 6.45
CA ALA A 37 10.92 -3.69 6.19
C ALA A 37 9.93 -3.19 7.27
N LEU A 38 10.32 -3.23 8.55
CA LEU A 38 9.51 -2.68 9.63
C LEU A 38 9.33 -1.17 9.51
N SER A 39 10.38 -0.40 9.25
CA SER A 39 10.26 1.06 9.12
C SER A 39 9.41 1.45 7.92
N HIS A 40 9.55 0.74 6.80
CA HIS A 40 8.80 0.99 5.57
C HIS A 40 7.32 0.72 5.74
N SER A 41 6.99 -0.44 6.30
CA SER A 41 5.60 -0.86 6.47
C SER A 41 4.94 -0.16 7.66
N ALA A 42 5.58 -0.13 8.84
CA ALA A 42 4.96 0.43 10.06
C ALA A 42 5.08 1.96 10.15
N GLY A 43 6.09 2.57 9.54
CA GLY A 43 6.25 4.04 9.55
C GLY A 43 5.09 4.76 8.87
N PHE A 44 4.42 4.09 7.93
CA PHE A 44 3.20 4.58 7.28
C PHE A 44 2.03 4.84 8.25
N ILE A 45 1.99 4.16 9.40
CA ILE A 45 0.95 4.33 10.42
C ILE A 45 0.78 5.80 10.84
N VAL A 46 1.90 6.52 10.93
CA VAL A 46 1.95 7.91 11.37
C VAL A 46 1.10 8.81 10.48
N ILE A 47 0.99 8.47 9.19
CA ILE A 47 0.15 9.19 8.22
C ILE A 47 -1.23 8.54 8.11
N ALA A 48 -1.29 7.21 8.07
CA ALA A 48 -2.51 6.47 7.76
C ALA A 48 -3.60 6.60 8.83
N ILE A 49 -3.26 6.44 10.12
CA ILE A 49 -4.26 6.46 11.20
C ILE A 49 -4.98 7.82 11.28
N PRO A 50 -4.27 8.97 11.29
CA PRO A 50 -4.94 10.27 11.30
C PRO A 50 -5.88 10.47 10.13
N LEU A 51 -5.48 10.07 8.92
CA LEU A 51 -6.32 10.20 7.72
C LEU A 51 -7.57 9.33 7.81
N VAL A 52 -7.42 8.08 8.22
CA VAL A 52 -8.56 7.15 8.37
C VAL A 52 -9.57 7.66 9.39
N ILE A 53 -9.11 8.20 10.53
CA ILE A 53 -10.00 8.81 11.53
C ILE A 53 -10.74 10.02 10.95
N LEU A 54 -10.02 10.93 10.30
CA LEU A 54 -10.60 12.15 9.73
C LEU A 54 -11.65 11.84 8.64
N ILE A 55 -11.40 10.83 7.80
CA ILE A 55 -12.32 10.44 6.72
C ILE A 55 -13.54 9.71 7.28
N GLY A 56 -13.35 8.76 8.19
CA GLY A 56 -14.44 7.91 8.71
C GLY A 56 -15.54 8.69 9.45
N ASP A 57 -15.23 9.86 10.00
CA ASP A 57 -16.20 10.71 10.71
C ASP A 57 -17.00 11.64 9.77
N ASN A 58 -16.72 11.65 8.46
CA ASN A 58 -17.34 12.61 7.53
C ASN A 58 -17.65 12.01 6.16
N LYS A 59 -18.94 11.85 5.86
CA LYS A 59 -19.45 11.30 4.59
C LYS A 59 -18.99 12.06 3.33
N ILE A 60 -18.77 13.37 3.41
CA ILE A 60 -18.24 14.13 2.27
C ILE A 60 -16.77 13.75 2.03
N LEU A 61 -15.99 13.62 3.11
CA LEU A 61 -14.60 13.17 3.02
C LEU A 61 -14.51 11.72 2.53
N GLU A 62 -15.45 10.85 2.89
CA GLU A 62 -15.55 9.48 2.38
C GLU A 62 -15.74 9.45 0.85
N ILE A 63 -16.67 10.24 0.31
CA ILE A 63 -16.87 10.35 -1.15
C ILE A 63 -15.61 10.89 -1.84
N ILE A 64 -14.97 11.90 -1.25
CA ILE A 64 -13.70 12.45 -1.77
C ILE A 64 -12.61 11.37 -1.74
N ALA A 65 -12.53 10.58 -0.67
CA ALA A 65 -11.59 9.48 -0.53
C ALA A 65 -11.81 8.40 -1.60
N ASP A 66 -13.06 8.02 -1.88
CA ASP A 66 -13.39 7.08 -2.96
C ASP A 66 -12.95 7.60 -4.34
N ILE A 67 -13.21 8.88 -4.64
CA ILE A 67 -12.74 9.53 -5.88
C ILE A 67 -11.21 9.50 -5.97
N VAL A 68 -10.53 9.83 -4.87
CA VAL A 68 -9.05 9.76 -4.79
C VAL A 68 -8.58 8.32 -5.00
N GLY A 69 -9.21 7.34 -4.37
CA GLY A 69 -8.87 5.92 -4.54
C GLY A 69 -9.05 5.44 -5.98
N ILE A 70 -10.07 5.92 -6.69
CA ILE A 70 -10.27 5.65 -8.13
C ILE A 70 -9.11 6.23 -8.94
N ILE A 71 -8.73 7.49 -8.71
CA ILE A 71 -7.59 8.13 -9.39
C ILE A 71 -6.30 7.31 -9.15
N PHE A 72 -6.02 6.93 -7.90
CA PHE A 72 -4.81 6.17 -7.58
C PHE A 72 -4.85 4.72 -8.07
N SER A 73 -6.04 4.13 -8.20
CA SER A 73 -6.19 2.83 -8.90
C SER A 73 -5.85 2.94 -10.37
N ILE A 74 -6.26 4.02 -11.04
CA ILE A 74 -5.88 4.31 -12.44
C ILE A 74 -4.36 4.54 -12.53
N LEU A 75 -3.76 5.30 -11.60
CA LEU A 75 -2.31 5.48 -11.55
C LEU A 75 -1.59 4.13 -11.42
N LEU A 76 -2.03 3.25 -10.52
CA LEU A 76 -1.46 1.91 -10.35
C LEU A 76 -1.54 1.05 -11.62
N ILE A 77 -2.61 1.19 -12.41
CA ILE A 77 -2.73 0.57 -13.75
C ILE A 77 -1.66 1.15 -14.70
N ILE A 78 -1.51 2.47 -14.73
CA ILE A 78 -0.52 3.14 -15.58
C ILE A 78 0.90 2.70 -15.20
N GLU A 79 1.22 2.57 -13.92
CA GLU A 79 2.51 2.05 -13.43
C GLU A 79 2.74 0.62 -13.91
N ALA A 80 1.74 -0.25 -13.77
CA ALA A 80 1.84 -1.64 -14.20
C ALA A 80 2.11 -1.76 -15.71
N ILE A 81 1.48 -0.91 -16.53
CA ILE A 81 1.68 -0.86 -17.99
C ILE A 81 3.06 -0.29 -18.34
N THR A 82 3.35 0.92 -17.85
CA THR A 82 4.53 1.69 -18.26
C THR A 82 5.82 1.22 -17.58
N GLY A 83 5.72 0.55 -16.44
CA GLY A 83 6.84 0.19 -15.57
C GLY A 83 7.52 1.39 -14.90
N LYS A 84 6.86 2.55 -14.86
CA LYS A 84 7.33 3.74 -14.15
C LYS A 84 6.56 3.86 -12.83
N GLU A 85 7.27 4.06 -11.73
CA GLU A 85 6.68 4.26 -10.40
C GLU A 85 6.33 5.74 -10.18
N PHE A 86 5.19 6.01 -9.57
CA PHE A 86 4.74 7.34 -9.13
C PHE A 86 4.80 7.42 -7.61
N ASP A 87 5.85 8.08 -7.11
CA ASP A 87 6.03 8.30 -5.68
C ASP A 87 5.85 9.78 -5.33
N ILE A 88 5.15 10.04 -4.24
CA ILE A 88 5.05 11.37 -3.64
C ILE A 88 5.86 11.36 -2.34
N GLY A 89 7.01 12.04 -2.32
CA GLY A 89 7.87 12.14 -1.14
C GLY A 89 9.20 12.84 -1.39
N ALA A 90 9.97 13.08 -0.33
CA ALA A 90 11.28 13.69 -0.42
C ALA A 90 12.31 12.66 -0.91
N ASN A 91 12.79 12.82 -2.16
CA ASN A 91 13.80 11.97 -2.82
C ASN A 91 15.18 11.94 -2.12
N THR A 92 15.33 12.58 -0.96
CA THR A 92 16.58 12.76 -0.23
C THR A 92 16.62 12.09 1.14
N ALA A 93 15.54 11.40 1.56
CA ALA A 93 15.38 10.93 2.95
C ALA A 93 15.99 9.54 3.27
N GLY A 94 16.65 8.87 2.31
CA GLY A 94 17.35 7.60 2.56
C GLY A 94 16.43 6.49 3.08
N VAL A 95 16.84 5.75 4.12
CA VAL A 95 16.05 4.63 4.71
C VAL A 95 14.67 5.09 5.22
N LEU A 96 14.56 6.34 5.67
CA LEU A 96 13.29 6.92 6.13
C LEU A 96 12.35 7.28 4.99
N GLN A 97 12.85 7.40 3.75
CA GLN A 97 12.02 7.68 2.57
C GLN A 97 10.93 6.62 2.41
N GLY A 98 11.29 5.34 2.54
CA GLY A 98 10.32 4.24 2.37
C GLY A 98 9.13 4.29 3.34
N ALA A 99 9.34 4.79 4.56
CA ALA A 99 8.30 4.97 5.56
C ALA A 99 7.27 6.04 5.16
N PHE A 100 7.75 7.18 4.66
CA PHE A 100 6.95 8.39 4.43
C PHE A 100 6.55 8.62 2.97
N VAL A 101 7.13 7.90 2.02
CA VAL A 101 6.68 7.94 0.62
C VAL A 101 5.25 7.40 0.54
N ILE A 102 4.40 8.18 -0.11
CA ILE A 102 3.02 7.81 -0.41
C ILE A 102 2.98 7.27 -1.83
N THR A 103 2.80 5.95 -1.92
CA THR A 103 2.59 5.19 -3.16
C THR A 103 1.09 5.01 -3.42
N PRO A 104 0.66 4.70 -4.65
CA PRO A 104 -0.74 4.46 -4.94
C PRO A 104 -1.38 3.35 -4.09
N THR A 105 -0.66 2.27 -3.81
CA THR A 105 -1.09 1.16 -2.94
C THR A 105 -1.36 1.62 -1.51
N LYS A 106 -0.53 2.51 -0.95
CA LYS A 106 -0.74 3.11 0.38
C LYS A 106 -1.95 4.04 0.42
N VAL A 107 -2.19 4.81 -0.64
CA VAL A 107 -3.41 5.65 -0.72
C VAL A 107 -4.65 4.76 -0.79
N ILE A 108 -4.64 3.75 -1.65
CA ILE A 108 -5.75 2.81 -1.82
C ILE A 108 -6.11 2.13 -0.49
N VAL A 109 -5.12 1.67 0.30
CA VAL A 109 -5.44 1.03 1.58
C VAL A 109 -6.02 2.01 2.61
N ILE A 110 -5.62 3.29 2.60
CA ILE A 110 -6.26 4.31 3.45
C ILE A 110 -7.74 4.44 3.09
N VAL A 111 -8.06 4.54 1.80
CA VAL A 111 -9.44 4.67 1.32
C VAL A 111 -10.27 3.46 1.75
N ILE A 112 -9.77 2.25 1.51
CA ILE A 112 -10.44 1.00 1.91
C ILE A 112 -10.60 0.88 3.43
N ALA A 113 -9.59 1.32 4.20
CA ALA A 113 -9.69 1.31 5.65
C ALA A 113 -10.69 2.36 6.16
N SER A 114 -10.79 3.51 5.51
CA SER A 114 -11.70 4.58 5.89
C SER A 114 -13.18 4.27 5.64
N SER A 115 -13.49 3.39 4.69
CA SER A 115 -14.85 2.87 4.49
C SER A 115 -15.23 1.74 5.48
N GLY A 116 -14.36 1.47 6.46
CA GLY A 116 -14.60 0.50 7.51
C GLY A 116 -15.76 0.89 8.44
N TYR A 117 -16.56 -0.09 8.83
CA TYR A 117 -17.78 0.12 9.66
C TYR A 117 -17.53 0.73 11.05
N ASN A 118 -16.30 0.64 11.58
CA ASN A 118 -15.89 1.28 12.83
C ASN A 118 -14.37 1.45 12.88
N LEU A 119 -13.90 2.34 13.77
CA LEU A 119 -12.49 2.71 13.91
C LEU A 119 -11.57 1.50 14.15
N LEU A 120 -11.99 0.55 14.99
CA LEU A 120 -11.18 -0.62 15.30
C LEU A 120 -10.96 -1.49 14.06
N TYR A 121 -12.00 -1.69 13.27
CA TYR A 121 -11.94 -2.43 12.02
C TYR A 121 -11.07 -1.74 10.96
N SER A 122 -11.10 -0.40 10.91
CA SER A 122 -10.21 0.38 10.04
C SER A 122 -8.74 0.22 10.44
N ILE A 123 -8.44 0.23 11.74
CA ILE A 123 -7.09 -0.02 12.26
C ILE A 123 -6.63 -1.44 11.94
N GLU A 124 -7.49 -2.45 12.14
CA GLU A 124 -7.19 -3.84 11.77
C GLU A 124 -6.87 -3.99 10.29
N THR A 125 -7.61 -3.28 9.42
CA THR A 125 -7.38 -3.25 7.97
C THR A 125 -5.99 -2.68 7.64
N LEU A 126 -5.59 -1.57 8.27
CA LEU A 126 -4.25 -1.01 8.11
C LEU A 126 -3.17 -1.98 8.62
N LEU A 127 -3.36 -2.58 9.79
CA LEU A 127 -2.39 -3.53 10.36
C LEU A 127 -2.22 -4.76 9.46
N ALA A 128 -3.29 -5.24 8.85
CA ALA A 128 -3.23 -6.36 7.91
C ALA A 128 -2.37 -6.05 6.68
N PHE A 129 -2.52 -4.84 6.11
CA PHE A 129 -1.66 -4.37 5.03
C PHE A 129 -0.19 -4.26 5.46
N ILE A 130 0.07 -3.66 6.61
CA ILE A 130 1.42 -3.44 7.14
C ILE A 130 2.13 -4.78 7.36
N PHE A 131 1.44 -5.73 7.99
CA PHE A 131 1.98 -7.05 8.26
C PHE A 131 2.26 -7.83 6.98
N ALA A 132 1.32 -7.80 6.03
CA ALA A 132 1.49 -8.44 4.73
C ALA A 132 2.66 -7.84 3.92
N SER A 133 2.75 -6.50 3.88
CA SER A 133 3.87 -5.79 3.25
C SER A 133 5.20 -6.15 3.90
N PHE A 134 5.26 -6.12 5.23
CA PHE A 134 6.46 -6.50 5.97
C PHE A 134 6.92 -7.92 5.61
N ILE A 135 6.01 -8.90 5.67
CA ILE A 135 6.32 -10.29 5.32
C ILE A 135 6.84 -10.38 3.89
N SER A 136 6.17 -9.73 2.95
CA SER A 136 6.51 -9.77 1.53
C SER A 136 7.92 -9.22 1.28
N ILE A 137 8.20 -7.99 1.73
CA ILE A 137 9.53 -7.35 1.60
C ILE A 137 10.60 -8.22 2.25
N PHE A 138 10.41 -8.57 3.53
CA PHE A 138 11.41 -9.31 4.30
C PHE A 138 11.73 -10.67 3.68
N SER A 139 10.70 -11.42 3.29
CA SER A 139 10.85 -12.76 2.72
C SER A 139 11.53 -12.71 1.35
N LEU A 140 11.07 -11.84 0.45
CA LEU A 140 11.63 -11.71 -0.89
C LEU A 140 13.08 -11.22 -0.86
N SER A 141 13.41 -10.30 0.04
CA SER A 141 14.78 -9.81 0.20
C SER A 141 15.72 -10.87 0.77
N ILE A 142 15.28 -11.67 1.73
CA ILE A 142 16.09 -12.78 2.28
C ILE A 142 16.28 -13.89 1.24
N LEU A 143 15.23 -14.23 0.50
CA LEU A 143 15.27 -15.26 -0.54
C LEU A 143 15.94 -14.77 -1.83
N ASN A 144 16.30 -13.48 -1.90
CA ASN A 144 16.99 -12.88 -3.04
C ASN A 144 16.15 -12.93 -4.35
N ILE A 145 14.83 -12.91 -4.24
CA ILE A 145 13.87 -13.05 -5.35
C ILE A 145 13.34 -11.67 -5.76
N ILE A 146 13.51 -11.26 -7.02
CA ILE A 146 12.85 -10.05 -7.57
C ILE A 146 11.77 -10.47 -8.57
N PRO A 147 10.48 -10.40 -8.20
CA PRO A 147 9.37 -10.88 -9.01
C PRO A 147 8.94 -9.91 -10.13
N LYS A 148 9.87 -9.45 -10.99
CA LYS A 148 9.62 -8.39 -12.00
C LYS A 148 8.39 -8.60 -12.90
N ARG A 149 8.11 -9.84 -13.31
CA ARG A 149 6.96 -10.17 -14.19
C ARG A 149 5.66 -10.33 -13.42
N ILE A 150 5.72 -10.94 -12.25
CA ILE A 150 4.56 -11.21 -11.39
C ILE A 150 4.03 -9.91 -10.80
N TYR A 151 4.93 -8.99 -10.46
CA TYR A 151 4.64 -7.63 -10.01
C TYR A 151 3.62 -6.92 -10.91
N LYS A 152 3.89 -6.87 -12.23
CA LYS A 152 2.99 -6.20 -13.19
C LYS A 152 1.58 -6.80 -13.21
N ILE A 153 1.50 -8.13 -13.19
CA ILE A 153 0.23 -8.84 -13.23
C ILE A 153 -0.56 -8.57 -11.94
N LEU A 154 0.10 -8.68 -10.78
CA LEU A 154 -0.54 -8.45 -9.48
C LEU A 154 -1.04 -7.02 -9.34
N ASN A 155 -0.20 -6.01 -9.62
CA ASN A 155 -0.61 -4.61 -9.53
C ASN A 155 -1.78 -4.30 -10.48
N MET A 156 -1.74 -4.81 -11.72
CA MET A 156 -2.84 -4.66 -12.65
C MET A 156 -4.14 -5.29 -12.13
N SER A 157 -4.09 -6.54 -11.65
CA SER A 157 -5.27 -7.23 -11.12
C SER A 157 -5.84 -6.48 -9.92
N ILE A 158 -5.00 -6.11 -8.96
CA ILE A 158 -5.41 -5.43 -7.73
C ILE A 158 -5.99 -4.06 -8.04
N ALA A 159 -5.38 -3.30 -8.95
CA ALA A 159 -5.88 -2.01 -9.34
C ALA A 159 -7.27 -2.10 -10.00
N LEU A 160 -7.48 -3.07 -10.90
CA LEU A 160 -8.79 -3.30 -11.52
C LEU A 160 -9.86 -3.73 -10.50
N PHE A 161 -9.51 -4.63 -9.58
CA PHE A 161 -10.43 -5.04 -8.51
C PHE A 161 -10.77 -3.88 -7.56
N THR A 162 -9.78 -3.10 -7.16
CA THR A 162 -9.95 -1.92 -6.31
C THR A 162 -10.82 -0.88 -7.00
N LEU A 163 -10.54 -0.58 -8.27
CA LEU A 163 -11.33 0.34 -9.08
C LEU A 163 -12.80 -0.10 -9.13
N GLY A 164 -13.06 -1.37 -9.41
CA GLY A 164 -14.41 -1.92 -9.43
C GLY A 164 -15.12 -1.81 -8.07
N TYR A 165 -14.39 -2.09 -6.99
CA TYR A 165 -14.91 -1.96 -5.61
C TYR A 165 -15.27 -0.51 -5.26
N LEU A 166 -14.40 0.46 -5.54
CA LEU A 166 -14.62 1.87 -5.22
C LEU A 166 -15.73 2.48 -6.09
N ILE A 167 -15.81 2.10 -7.37
CA ILE A 167 -16.95 2.50 -8.22
C ILE A 167 -18.24 1.96 -7.65
N PHE A 168 -18.28 0.70 -7.22
CA PHE A 168 -19.47 0.13 -6.59
C PHE A 168 -19.86 0.89 -5.30
N SER A 169 -18.88 1.20 -4.44
CA SER A 169 -19.06 1.97 -3.21
C SER A 169 -19.74 3.32 -3.46
N LEU A 170 -19.32 4.06 -4.49
CA LEU A 170 -19.91 5.36 -4.83
C LEU A 170 -21.40 5.31 -5.21
N PHE A 171 -21.89 4.17 -5.68
CA PHE A 171 -23.26 4.02 -6.20
C PHE A 171 -24.18 3.21 -5.28
N SER A 172 -23.68 2.65 -4.18
CA SER A 172 -24.43 1.85 -3.21
C SER A 172 -24.72 2.63 -1.92
#